data_AF-A0A2W6BI24-F1
#
_entry.id   AF-A0A2W6BI24-F1
#
_cell.length_a   1.000
_cell.length_b   1.000
_cell.length_c   1.000
_cell.angle_alpha   90.00
_cell.angle_beta   90.00
_cell.angle_gamma   90.00
#
_symmetry.space_group_name_H-M   'P 1'
#
loop_
_entity.id
_entity.type
_entity.pdbx_description
1 polymer ?
#
loop_
_entity_poly.entity_id
_entity_poly.type
_entity_poly.pdbx_seq_one_letter_code
_entity_poly.pdbx_strand_id
1 'polypeptide(L)'
;MTHQESVQEKLNRIGEAAEQSRDVDVEYTRARRSADAGQVYALRIPKRDLAALRKLADQRGVEPSALARRWVVQRLDEELGHNSTPMMIPAAAVREAFENLLTEYPKAG
;
A
#
# COMPACT_ATOMS: atom_id res chain seq x y z
N MET A 1 -5.99 -12.57 -32.86
CA MET A 1 -6.68 -11.31 -32.50
C MET A 1 -7.07 -11.41 -31.03
N THR A 2 -6.32 -10.78 -30.13
CA THR A 2 -6.59 -10.82 -28.69
C THR A 2 -7.66 -9.80 -28.33
N HIS A 3 -8.80 -10.29 -27.87
CA HIS A 3 -9.94 -9.48 -27.45
C HIS A 3 -9.58 -8.78 -26.13
N GLN A 4 -9.24 -7.49 -26.20
CA GLN A 4 -8.98 -6.70 -25.00
C GLN A 4 -10.34 -6.26 -24.45
N GLU A 5 -10.84 -7.02 -23.48
CA GLU A 5 -12.12 -6.77 -22.82
C GLU A 5 -12.15 -5.36 -22.21
N SER A 6 -13.22 -4.61 -22.48
CA SER A 6 -13.42 -3.26 -21.95
C SER A 6 -13.64 -3.30 -20.43
N VAL A 7 -13.12 -2.30 -19.70
CA VAL A 7 -13.38 -2.13 -18.26
C VAL A 7 -14.89 -2.14 -17.97
N GLN A 8 -15.70 -1.57 -18.87
CA GLN A 8 -17.15 -1.55 -18.72
C GLN A 8 -17.78 -2.95 -18.76
N GLU A 9 -17.26 -3.81 -19.63
CA GLU A 9 -17.74 -5.18 -19.80
C GLU A 9 -17.40 -6.04 -18.59
N LYS A 10 -16.20 -5.84 -18.04
CA LYS A 10 -15.76 -6.46 -16.79
C LYS A 10 -16.65 -6.06 -15.62
N LEU A 11 -17.00 -4.77 -15.52
CA LEU A 11 -17.87 -4.26 -14.46
C LEU A 11 -19.30 -4.83 -14.56
N ASN A 12 -19.84 -4.93 -15.77
CA ASN A 12 -21.17 -5.50 -15.98
C ASN A 12 -21.23 -6.97 -15.56
N ARG A 13 -20.22 -7.76 -15.94
CA ARG A 13 -20.12 -9.19 -15.53
C ARG A 13 -20.03 -9.36 -14.02
N ILE A 14 -19.29 -8.49 -13.34
CA ILE A 14 -19.18 -8.51 -11.88
C ILE A 14 -20.54 -8.20 -11.24
N GLY A 15 -21.29 -7.24 -11.79
CA GLY A 15 -22.65 -6.94 -11.34
C GLY A 15 -23.61 -8.13 -11.50
N GLU A 16 -23.59 -8.79 -12.65
CA GLU A 16 -24.40 -9.98 -12.92
C GLU A 16 -24.07 -11.14 -11.95
N ALA A 17 -22.79 -11.38 -11.68
CA ALA A 17 -22.35 -12.40 -10.75
C ALA A 17 -22.74 -12.09 -9.29
N ALA A 18 -22.77 -10.80 -8.92
CA ALA A 18 -23.18 -10.35 -7.59
C ALA A 18 -24.68 -10.54 -7.35
N GLU A 19 -25.53 -10.27 -8.35
CA GLU A 19 -26.98 -10.49 -8.24
C GLU A 19 -27.32 -11.99 -8.10
N GLN A 20 -26.55 -12.87 -8.74
CA GLN A 20 -26.72 -14.33 -8.62
C GLN A 20 -26.36 -14.88 -7.24
N SER A 21 -25.57 -14.14 -6.45
CA SER A 21 -25.05 -14.59 -5.15
C SER A 21 -25.58 -13.74 -3.98
N ARG A 22 -26.68 -13.02 -4.20
CA ARG A 22 -27.29 -12.07 -3.24
C ARG A 22 -27.69 -12.69 -1.90
N ASP A 23 -28.05 -13.98 -1.87
CA ASP A 23 -28.49 -14.71 -0.67
C ASP A 23 -27.37 -15.52 0.01
N VAL A 24 -26.10 -15.35 -0.39
CA VAL A 24 -24.97 -15.99 0.30
C VAL A 24 -24.64 -15.20 1.56
N ASP A 25 -24.66 -15.88 2.71
CA ASP A 25 -24.19 -15.34 3.98
C ASP A 25 -22.66 -15.15 3.90
N VAL A 26 -22.24 -13.95 3.52
CA VAL A 26 -20.84 -13.58 3.40
C VAL A 26 -20.34 -13.13 4.77
N GLU A 27 -19.34 -13.85 5.30
CA GLU A 27 -18.62 -13.41 6.50
C GLU A 27 -17.96 -12.06 6.20
N TYR A 28 -18.53 -10.99 6.78
CA TYR A 28 -18.11 -9.62 6.54
C TYR A 28 -16.73 -9.39 7.18
N THR A 29 -15.69 -9.72 6.43
CA THR A 29 -14.32 -9.44 6.87
C THR A 29 -14.12 -7.94 6.79
N ARG A 30 -14.22 -7.25 7.94
CA ARG A 30 -13.87 -5.83 8.03
C ARG A 30 -12.42 -5.70 7.56
N ALA A 31 -12.22 -5.02 6.44
CA ALA A 31 -10.88 -4.67 5.99
C ALA A 31 -10.18 -3.98 7.17
N ARG A 32 -9.17 -4.66 7.76
CA ARG A 32 -8.31 -4.04 8.76
C ARG A 32 -7.78 -2.78 8.09
N ARG A 33 -8.10 -1.61 8.63
CA ARG A 33 -7.40 -0.38 8.24
C ARG A 33 -5.94 -0.67 8.51
N SER A 34 -5.11 -0.76 7.47
CA SER A 34 -3.69 -0.98 7.63
C SER A 34 -3.19 0.05 8.64
N ALA A 35 -2.56 -0.40 9.73
CA ALA A 35 -1.99 0.50 10.74
C ALA A 35 -0.99 1.50 10.11
N ASP A 36 -0.46 1.15 8.92
CA ASP A 36 0.39 1.96 8.05
C ASP A 36 -0.37 2.76 6.97
N ALA A 37 -1.60 3.18 7.21
CA ALA A 37 -2.30 4.08 6.30
C ALA A 37 -1.57 5.43 6.27
N GLY A 38 -0.74 5.65 5.23
CA GLY A 38 0.06 6.86 5.08
C GLY A 38 -0.77 8.13 5.21
N GLN A 39 -0.37 9.01 6.13
CA GLN A 39 -1.03 10.28 6.37
C GLN A 39 -0.80 11.25 5.20
N VAL A 40 -1.85 11.90 4.72
CA VAL A 40 -1.76 12.95 3.70
C VAL A 40 -1.55 14.31 4.37
N TYR A 41 -0.52 15.04 3.94
CA TYR A 41 -0.22 16.39 4.39
C TYR A 41 -0.14 17.35 3.19
N ALA A 42 -0.67 18.56 3.34
CA ALA A 42 -0.59 19.59 2.31
C ALA A 42 0.68 20.44 2.48
N LEU A 43 1.65 20.30 1.57
CA LEU A 43 2.89 21.07 1.58
C LEU A 43 2.79 22.29 0.64
N ARG A 44 3.26 23.46 1.11
CA ARG A 44 3.41 24.65 0.25
C ARG A 44 4.81 24.66 -0.37
N ILE A 45 4.87 24.51 -1.69
CA ILE A 45 6.11 24.57 -2.48
C ILE A 45 6.07 25.84 -3.36
N PRO A 46 7.14 26.65 -3.41
CA PRO A 46 7.22 27.77 -4.34
C PRO A 46 6.98 27.33 -5.80
N LYS A 47 6.25 28.15 -6.57
CA LYS A 47 5.86 27.80 -7.95
C LYS A 47 7.04 27.40 -8.83
N ARG A 48 8.17 28.10 -8.70
CA ARG A 48 9.40 27.84 -9.45
C ARG A 48 9.93 26.43 -9.18
N ASP A 49 9.99 26.05 -7.92
CA ASP A 49 10.59 24.79 -7.50
C ASP A 49 9.64 23.61 -7.78
N LEU A 50 8.32 23.85 -7.70
CA LEU A 50 7.31 22.88 -8.15
C LEU A 50 7.40 22.61 -9.66
N ALA A 51 7.66 23.63 -10.48
CA ALA A 51 7.86 23.46 -11.92
C ALA A 51 9.13 22.65 -12.23
N ALA A 52 10.21 22.90 -11.50
CA ALA A 52 11.45 22.13 -11.62
C ALA A 52 11.24 20.66 -11.21
N LEU A 53 10.52 20.41 -10.10
CA LEU A 53 10.17 19.07 -9.65
C LEU A 53 9.36 18.30 -10.70
N ARG A 54 8.35 18.94 -11.31
CA ARG A 54 7.55 18.33 -12.38
C ARG A 54 8.40 17.91 -13.57
N LYS A 55 9.25 18.83 -14.06
CA LYS A 55 10.16 18.54 -15.17
C LYS A 55 11.06 17.34 -14.88
N LEU A 56 11.59 17.23 -13.66
CA LEU A 56 12.45 16.12 -13.30
C LEU A 56 11.68 14.80 -13.13
N ALA A 57 10.46 14.87 -12.60
CA ALA A 57 9.58 13.72 -12.46
C ALA A 57 9.20 13.16 -13.84
N ASP A 58 8.86 14.04 -14.79
CA ASP A 58 8.58 13.69 -16.18
C ASP A 58 9.78 12.99 -16.85
N GLN A 59 10.98 13.54 -16.67
CA GLN A 59 12.22 12.94 -17.18
C GLN A 59 12.48 11.53 -16.61
N ARG A 60 11.97 11.24 -15.42
CA ARG A 60 12.14 9.95 -14.72
C ARG A 60 10.93 9.03 -14.88
N GLY A 61 9.87 9.46 -15.57
CA GLY A 61 8.64 8.70 -15.75
C GLY A 61 7.92 8.38 -14.44
N VAL A 62 7.98 9.28 -13.45
CA VAL A 62 7.31 9.09 -12.15
C VAL A 62 6.43 10.29 -11.81
N GLU A 63 5.44 10.09 -10.96
CA GLU A 63 4.59 11.17 -10.47
C GLU A 63 5.39 12.18 -9.61
N PRO A 64 5.17 13.50 -9.75
CA PRO A 64 5.85 14.52 -8.95
C PRO A 64 5.69 14.33 -7.44
N SER A 65 4.50 13.90 -7.00
CA SER A 65 4.20 13.62 -5.59
C SER A 65 4.98 12.41 -5.07
N ALA A 66 5.13 11.37 -5.89
CA ALA A 66 5.90 10.18 -5.55
C ALA A 66 7.41 10.50 -5.46
N LEU A 67 7.92 11.33 -6.38
CA LEU A 67 9.30 11.79 -6.34
C LEU A 67 9.59 12.64 -5.09
N ALA A 68 8.72 13.61 -4.79
CA ALA A 68 8.84 14.44 -3.60
C ALA A 68 8.80 13.60 -2.32
N ARG A 69 7.82 12.67 -2.21
CA ARG A 69 7.73 11.76 -1.06
C ARG A 69 9.00 10.95 -0.88
N ARG A 70 9.52 10.35 -1.96
CA ARG A 70 10.74 9.55 -1.92
C ARG A 70 11.92 10.35 -1.39
N TRP A 71 12.10 11.58 -1.88
CA TRP A 71 13.19 12.43 -1.43
C TRP A 71 13.06 12.87 0.02
N VAL A 72 11.84 13.18 0.49
CA VAL A 72 11.60 13.51 1.90
C VAL A 72 11.96 12.32 2.78
N VAL A 73 11.49 11.12 2.46
CA VAL A 73 11.80 9.91 3.23
C VAL A 73 13.30 9.62 3.21
N GLN A 74 13.93 9.65 2.03
CA GLN A 74 15.37 9.44 1.89
C GLN A 74 16.16 10.43 2.74
N ARG A 75 15.79 11.72 2.73
CA ARG A 75 16.48 12.72 3.52
C ARG A 75 16.30 12.49 5.02
N LEU A 76 15.11 12.10 5.45
CA LEU A 76 14.87 11.75 6.85
C LEU A 76 15.68 10.52 7.29
N ASP A 77 15.81 9.51 6.43
CA ASP A 77 16.64 8.33 6.71
C ASP A 77 18.12 8.72 6.88
N GLU A 78 18.64 9.58 5.99
CA GLU A 78 20.01 10.11 6.06
C GLU A 78 20.27 10.91 7.35
N GLU A 79 19.34 11.78 7.75
CA GLU A 79 19.49 12.66 8.92
C GLU A 79 19.32 11.92 10.25
N LEU A 80 18.43 10.93 10.29
CA LEU A 80 18.11 10.19 11.50
C LEU A 80 18.96 8.92 11.66
N GLY A 81 19.83 8.61 10.69
CA GLY A 81 20.61 7.38 10.69
C GLY A 81 19.74 6.12 10.66
N HIS A 82 18.49 6.23 10.20
CA HIS A 82 17.65 5.08 9.95
C HIS A 82 18.23 4.39 8.72
N ASN A 83 19.13 3.43 8.96
CA ASN A 83 19.38 2.39 8.00
C ASN A 83 18.08 1.59 7.89
N SER A 84 17.15 2.07 7.07
CA SER A 84 15.99 1.33 6.58
C SER A 84 16.48 0.21 5.64
N THR A 85 17.51 -0.54 6.05
CA THR A 85 17.62 -1.93 5.67
C THR A 85 16.34 -2.53 6.22
N PRO A 86 15.40 -3.02 5.39
CA PRO A 86 14.30 -3.80 5.92
C PRO A 86 14.98 -4.88 6.76
N MET A 87 14.70 -4.88 8.07
CA MET A 87 15.17 -5.95 8.94
C MET A 87 14.62 -7.22 8.29
N MET A 88 15.45 -7.92 7.52
CA MET A 88 15.12 -9.23 6.99
C MET A 88 15.03 -10.08 8.24
N ILE A 89 13.84 -10.17 8.83
CA ILE A 89 13.58 -11.19 9.81
C ILE A 89 13.62 -12.48 9.00
N PRO A 90 14.61 -13.36 9.21
CA PRO A 90 14.65 -14.63 8.50
C PRO A 90 13.33 -15.34 8.75
N ALA A 91 12.75 -15.95 7.72
CA ALA A 91 11.41 -16.56 7.80
C ALA A 91 11.26 -17.54 8.99
N ALA A 92 12.37 -18.14 9.42
CA ALA A 92 12.44 -18.96 10.63
C ALA A 92 12.10 -18.17 11.92
N ALA A 93 12.63 -16.96 12.09
CA ALA A 93 12.38 -16.12 13.26
C ALA A 93 10.96 -15.54 13.26
N VAL A 94 10.37 -15.28 12.09
CA VAL A 94 8.93 -14.93 11.99
C VAL A 94 8.06 -16.10 12.42
N ARG A 95 8.40 -17.33 11.97
CA ARG A 95 7.67 -18.55 12.31
C ARG A 95 7.73 -18.86 13.80
N GLU A 96 8.91 -18.76 14.39
CA GLU A 96 9.14 -18.98 15.82
C GLU A 96 8.40 -17.95 16.70
N ALA A 97 8.45 -16.67 16.32
CA ALA A 97 7.69 -15.63 17.03
C ALA A 97 6.18 -15.85 16.93
N PHE A 98 5.68 -16.32 15.79
CA PHE A 98 4.26 -16.64 15.62
C PHE A 98 3.84 -17.87 16.43
N GLU A 99 4.67 -18.90 16.50
CA GLU A 99 4.44 -20.11 17.30
C GLU A 99 4.44 -19.81 18.81
N ASN A 100 5.35 -18.95 19.27
CA ASN A 100 5.38 -18.50 20.66
C ASN A 100 4.13 -17.66 21.00
N LEU A 101 3.69 -16.79 20.10
CA LEU A 101 2.46 -15.99 20.28
C LEU A 101 1.20 -16.86 20.37
N LEU A 102 1.15 -17.96 19.61
CA LEU A 102 0.07 -18.96 19.69
C LEU A 102 0.12 -19.81 20.96
N THR A 103 1.28 -19.88 21.60
CA THR A 103 1.47 -20.59 22.87
C THR A 103 1.09 -19.73 24.07
N GLU A 104 1.28 -18.41 23.99
CA GLU A 104 0.98 -17.45 25.07
C GLU A 104 -0.52 -17.11 25.24
N TYR A 105 -1.38 -17.42 24.26
CA TYR A 105 -2.84 -17.31 24.41
C TYR A 105 -3.51 -18.68 24.42
N PRO A 106 -3.61 -19.36 25.58
CA PRO A 106 -4.52 -20.49 25.69
C PRO A 106 -5.95 -19.97 25.44
N LYS A 107 -6.65 -20.61 24.49
CA LYS A 107 -8.07 -20.34 24.24
C LYS A 107 -8.81 -20.30 25.58
N ALA A 108 -9.30 -19.13 25.97
CA ALA A 108 -10.25 -19.03 27.07
C ALA A 108 -11.47 -19.87 26.66
N GLY A 109 -11.74 -20.91 27.46
CA GLY A 109 -12.87 -21.82 27.28
C GLY A 109 -14.22 -21.19 27.55
#